data_AF-A0A0A8JFY4-F1
#
_entry.id   AF-A0A0A8JFY4-F1
#
_cell.length_a   1.000
_cell.length_b   1.000
_cell.length_c   1.000
_cell.angle_alpha   90.00
_cell.angle_beta   90.00
_cell.angle_gamma   90.00
#
_symmetry.space_group_name_H-M   'P 1'
#
loop_
_entity.id
_entity.type
_entity.pdbx_description
1 polymer ?
#
loop_
_entity_poly.entity_id
_entity_poly.type
_entity_poly.pdbx_seq_one_letter_code
_entity_poly.pdbx_strand_id
1 'polypeptide(L)'
;MKSWRGLIWKEWLLLRWGVGLIAVLSFFVILGGPLAIQKLLGVPGSYFSHALVFGGTWIVLHLFVGLFLLFTSLGNEMKQPEIWLHSPVPMAGLVGAKVAFASIVTTASLLWNGLLLGIAFYVSEGGGTIPFEEGVLPLLSVMVALFLRSLFVMGLGFFFWSVYQVLHSRIGKFLGATASYIIFFLSTILWEKVRVSGILDSLKAFGPVKWTDAAFFNESDSYFFMGIVPEGVVFTIGGLLVYGAVTVVLFMAGGVLFEKKVRL
;
A
#
# COMPACT_ATOMS: atom_id res chain seq x y z
N MET A 1 12.23 21.42 11.33
CA MET A 1 11.30 21.56 10.19
C MET A 1 12.00 21.73 8.83
N LYS A 2 13.04 22.57 8.70
CA LYS A 2 13.78 22.74 7.43
C LYS A 2 14.41 21.42 6.90
N SER A 3 14.87 20.54 7.80
CA SER A 3 15.48 19.24 7.43
C SER A 3 14.51 18.26 6.75
N TRP A 4 13.31 18.08 7.31
CA TRP A 4 12.29 17.15 6.77
C TRP A 4 11.86 17.51 5.35
N ARG A 5 11.63 18.81 5.10
CA ARG A 5 11.32 19.29 3.74
C ARG A 5 12.43 18.97 2.75
N GLY A 6 13.70 19.13 3.16
CA GLY A 6 14.85 18.79 2.33
C GLY A 6 14.94 17.29 2.02
N LEU A 7 14.67 16.43 3.02
CA LEU A 7 14.66 14.98 2.83
C LEU A 7 13.55 14.54 1.87
N ILE A 8 12.32 15.02 2.04
CA ILE A 8 11.19 14.70 1.14
C ILE A 8 11.47 15.21 -0.28
N TRP A 9 12.04 16.41 -0.42
CA TRP A 9 12.40 16.96 -1.72
C TRP A 9 13.49 16.15 -2.43
N LYS A 10 14.47 15.64 -1.67
CA LYS A 10 15.49 14.72 -2.19
C LYS A 10 14.85 13.44 -2.76
N GLU A 11 13.93 12.82 -2.01
CA GLU A 11 13.22 11.62 -2.47
C GLU A 11 12.42 11.89 -3.75
N TRP A 12 11.73 13.04 -3.81
CA TRP A 12 11.00 13.46 -5.00
C TRP A 12 11.91 13.56 -6.22
N LEU A 13 13.05 14.24 -6.11
CA LEU A 13 13.99 14.38 -7.23
C LEU A 13 14.53 13.04 -7.71
N LEU A 14 14.76 12.10 -6.78
CA LEU A 14 15.26 10.77 -7.09
C LEU A 14 14.21 9.90 -7.80
N LEU A 15 12.94 9.99 -7.38
CA LEU A 15 11.87 9.08 -7.82
C LEU A 15 10.88 9.70 -8.82
N ARG A 16 10.98 11.00 -9.15
CA ARG A 16 10.01 11.73 -10.01
C ARG A 16 9.66 11.01 -11.32
N TRP A 17 10.64 10.38 -11.97
CA TRP A 17 10.42 9.68 -13.24
C TRP A 17 9.65 8.37 -13.02
N GLY A 18 9.94 7.64 -11.95
CA GLY A 18 9.18 6.44 -11.57
C GLY A 18 7.73 6.78 -11.21
N VAL A 19 7.53 7.87 -10.47
CA VAL A 19 6.17 8.37 -10.14
C VAL A 19 5.42 8.79 -11.41
N GLY A 20 6.08 9.52 -12.31
CA GLY A 20 5.51 9.89 -13.61
C GLY A 20 5.12 8.67 -14.45
N LEU A 21 5.98 7.64 -14.50
CA LEU A 21 5.68 6.39 -15.21
C LEU A 21 4.46 5.68 -14.62
N ILE A 22 4.35 5.58 -13.29
CA ILE A 22 3.18 4.98 -12.62
C ILE A 22 1.89 5.74 -12.98
N ALA A 23 1.94 7.07 -13.00
CA ALA A 23 0.79 7.90 -13.35
C ALA A 23 0.35 7.71 -14.82
N VAL A 24 1.31 7.65 -15.74
CA VAL A 24 1.07 7.41 -17.17
C VAL A 24 0.54 6.00 -17.41
N LEU A 25 1.14 4.98 -16.79
CA LEU A 25 0.62 3.60 -16.88
C LEU A 25 -0.81 3.50 -16.34
N SER A 26 -1.11 4.19 -15.25
CA SER A 26 -2.47 4.23 -14.69
C SER A 26 -3.49 4.80 -15.67
N PHE A 27 -3.13 5.86 -16.39
CA PHE A 27 -3.98 6.41 -17.44
C PHE A 27 -4.28 5.37 -18.53
N PHE A 28 -3.25 4.70 -19.04
CA PHE A 28 -3.42 3.70 -20.10
C PHE A 28 -4.18 2.46 -19.63
N VAL A 29 -3.97 2.00 -18.39
CA VAL A 29 -4.66 0.80 -17.88
C VAL A 29 -6.14 1.09 -17.62
N ILE A 30 -6.46 2.23 -17.00
CA ILE A 30 -7.85 2.53 -16.58
C ILE A 30 -8.70 3.01 -17.75
N LEU A 31 -8.17 3.87 -18.63
CA LEU A 31 -8.95 4.42 -19.75
C LEU A 31 -8.66 3.69 -21.06
N GLY A 32 -7.39 3.38 -21.33
CA GLY A 32 -6.98 2.70 -22.56
C GLY A 32 -7.35 1.21 -22.59
N GLY A 33 -7.17 0.50 -21.48
CA GLY A 33 -7.43 -0.94 -21.36
C GLY A 33 -8.86 -1.34 -21.74
N PRO A 34 -9.89 -0.70 -21.15
CA PRO A 34 -11.28 -0.98 -21.51
C PRO A 34 -11.61 -0.68 -22.98
N LEU A 35 -11.08 0.42 -23.54
CA LEU A 35 -11.25 0.74 -24.96
C LEU A 35 -10.61 -0.34 -25.85
N ALA A 36 -9.42 -0.80 -25.50
CA ALA A 36 -8.71 -1.84 -26.24
C ALA A 36 -9.50 -3.16 -26.24
N ILE A 37 -10.05 -3.58 -25.09
CA ILE A 37 -10.87 -4.79 -25.01
C ILE A 37 -12.14 -4.67 -25.85
N GLN A 38 -12.84 -3.54 -25.74
CA GLN A 38 -14.10 -3.36 -26.44
C GLN A 38 -13.89 -3.29 -27.96
N LYS A 39 -12.89 -2.52 -28.42
CA LYS A 39 -12.70 -2.25 -29.86
C LYS A 39 -11.82 -3.27 -30.57
N LEU A 40 -10.80 -3.81 -29.91
CA LEU A 40 -9.83 -4.72 -30.55
C LEU A 40 -10.21 -6.19 -30.35
N LEU A 41 -10.71 -6.55 -29.17
CA LEU A 41 -11.05 -7.94 -28.84
C LEU A 41 -12.54 -8.25 -29.03
N GLY A 42 -13.38 -7.22 -29.22
CA GLY A 42 -14.81 -7.38 -29.45
C GLY A 42 -15.56 -8.04 -28.28
N VAL A 43 -15.02 -7.93 -27.06
CA VAL A 43 -15.65 -8.53 -25.88
C VAL A 43 -16.96 -7.77 -25.59
N PRO A 44 -18.10 -8.47 -25.47
CA PRO A 44 -19.36 -7.84 -25.18
C PRO A 44 -19.36 -7.27 -23.76
N GLY A 45 -19.81 -6.03 -23.62
CA GLY A 45 -19.87 -5.35 -22.34
C GLY A 45 -19.93 -3.83 -22.52
N SER A 46 -20.37 -3.13 -21.47
CA SER A 46 -20.25 -1.68 -21.44
C SER A 46 -18.79 -1.27 -21.19
N TYR A 47 -18.37 -0.14 -21.76
CA TYR A 47 -17.06 0.44 -21.48
C TYR A 47 -16.81 0.59 -19.98
N PHE A 48 -17.83 1.03 -19.24
CA PHE A 48 -17.74 1.23 -17.79
C PHE A 48 -17.54 -0.08 -17.02
N SER A 49 -18.23 -1.16 -17.40
CA SER A 49 -18.04 -2.47 -16.77
C SER A 49 -16.59 -2.93 -16.89
N HIS A 50 -15.98 -2.77 -18.07
CA HIS A 50 -14.57 -3.08 -18.26
C HIS A 50 -13.66 -2.11 -17.47
N ALA A 51 -13.97 -0.81 -17.44
CA ALA A 51 -13.23 0.18 -16.67
C ALA A 51 -13.23 -0.11 -15.17
N LEU A 52 -14.36 -0.57 -14.61
CA LEU A 52 -14.43 -0.99 -13.22
C LEU A 52 -13.54 -2.18 -12.91
N VAL A 53 -13.51 -3.20 -13.78
CA VAL A 53 -12.65 -4.38 -13.59
C VAL A 53 -11.18 -3.99 -13.67
N PHE A 54 -10.80 -3.22 -14.70
CA PHE A 54 -9.42 -2.77 -14.89
C PHE A 54 -8.98 -1.83 -13.78
N GLY A 55 -9.76 -0.79 -13.50
CA GLY A 55 -9.44 0.19 -12.47
C GLY A 55 -9.50 -0.39 -11.07
N GLY A 56 -10.46 -1.25 -10.75
CA GLY A 56 -10.52 -1.96 -9.48
C GLY A 56 -9.29 -2.82 -9.24
N THR A 57 -8.93 -3.67 -10.22
CA THR A 57 -7.71 -4.50 -10.16
C THR A 57 -6.45 -3.64 -10.03
N TRP A 58 -6.36 -2.57 -10.82
CA TRP A 58 -5.22 -1.68 -10.83
C TRP A 58 -5.07 -0.89 -9.52
N ILE A 59 -6.17 -0.44 -8.93
CA ILE A 59 -6.22 0.19 -7.61
C ILE A 59 -5.76 -0.78 -6.51
N VAL A 60 -6.12 -2.06 -6.59
CA VAL A 60 -5.60 -3.09 -5.66
C VAL A 60 -4.08 -3.25 -5.83
N LEU A 61 -3.57 -3.25 -7.07
CA LEU A 61 -2.12 -3.28 -7.31
C LEU A 61 -1.38 -2.06 -6.73
N HIS A 62 -2.05 -0.91 -6.64
CA HIS A 62 -1.50 0.30 -6.03
C HIS A 62 -1.18 0.17 -4.54
N LEU A 63 -1.68 -0.88 -3.86
CA LEU A 63 -1.24 -1.26 -2.51
C LEU A 63 0.27 -1.47 -2.40
N PHE A 64 0.91 -1.89 -3.50
CA PHE A 64 2.35 -2.18 -3.53
C PHE A 64 3.21 -0.99 -3.97
N VAL A 65 2.62 0.12 -4.43
CA VAL A 65 3.39 1.29 -4.91
C VAL A 65 4.24 1.88 -3.78
N GLY A 66 3.66 2.09 -2.60
CA GLY A 66 4.41 2.61 -1.46
C GLY A 66 5.58 1.71 -1.06
N LEU A 67 5.35 0.40 -1.04
CA LEU A 67 6.40 -0.59 -0.77
C LEU A 67 7.52 -0.56 -1.83
N PHE A 68 7.14 -0.52 -3.11
CA PHE A 68 8.08 -0.44 -4.23
C PHE A 68 8.95 0.83 -4.16
N LEU A 69 8.34 1.98 -3.91
CA LEU A 69 9.06 3.26 -3.77
C LEU A 69 9.98 3.25 -2.56
N LEU A 70 9.52 2.71 -1.43
CA LEU A 70 10.33 2.57 -0.22
C LEU A 70 11.57 1.71 -0.49
N PHE A 71 11.41 0.56 -1.13
CA PHE A 71 12.54 -0.33 -1.45
C PHE A 71 13.48 0.24 -2.49
N THR A 72 12.96 0.96 -3.49
CA THR A 72 13.79 1.63 -4.49
C THR A 72 14.62 2.73 -3.84
N SER A 73 14.00 3.54 -2.98
CA SER A 73 14.70 4.59 -2.21
C SER A 73 15.78 4.00 -1.30
N LEU A 74 15.44 2.99 -0.49
CA LEU A 74 16.39 2.33 0.41
C LEU A 74 17.52 1.63 -0.35
N GLY A 75 17.20 0.92 -1.43
CA GLY A 75 18.16 0.19 -2.25
C GLY A 75 19.16 1.09 -2.97
N ASN A 76 18.74 2.28 -3.40
CA ASN A 76 19.63 3.26 -4.02
C ASN A 76 20.62 3.84 -3.02
N GLU A 77 20.18 4.19 -1.81
CA GLU A 77 21.07 4.74 -0.78
C GLU A 77 21.92 3.68 -0.09
N MET A 78 21.49 2.42 -0.04
CA MET A 78 22.30 1.35 0.56
C MET A 78 23.59 1.07 -0.19
N LYS A 79 23.69 1.51 -1.46
CA LYS A 79 24.94 1.45 -2.23
C LYS A 79 25.99 2.45 -1.74
N GLN A 80 25.59 3.44 -0.94
CA GLN A 80 26.44 4.52 -0.43
C GLN A 80 26.33 4.58 1.11
N PRO A 81 26.99 3.65 1.85
CA PRO A 81 26.88 3.54 3.30
C PRO A 81 27.31 4.81 4.05
N GLU A 82 28.20 5.61 3.45
CA GLU A 82 28.66 6.90 3.98
C GLU A 82 27.51 7.88 4.26
N ILE A 83 26.46 7.86 3.43
CA ILE A 83 25.26 8.71 3.63
C ILE A 83 24.59 8.38 4.96
N TRP A 84 24.59 7.11 5.35
CA TRP A 84 23.93 6.63 6.55
C TRP A 84 24.76 6.85 7.81
N LEU A 85 26.09 6.73 7.71
CA LEU A 85 27.01 6.87 8.83
C LEU A 85 27.35 8.32 9.15
N HIS A 86 27.38 9.21 8.15
CA HIS A 86 27.77 10.61 8.31
C HIS A 86 26.61 11.60 8.27
N SER A 87 25.36 11.09 8.20
CA SER A 87 24.19 11.96 8.29
C SER A 87 24.04 12.52 9.71
N PRO A 88 23.83 13.83 9.88
CA PRO A 88 23.49 14.44 11.17
C PRO A 88 22.07 14.08 11.63
N VAL A 89 21.27 13.43 10.78
CA VAL A 89 19.90 13.01 11.08
C VAL A 89 19.91 11.56 11.57
N PRO A 90 19.19 11.23 12.67
CA PRO A 90 19.12 9.86 13.16
C PRO A 90 18.53 8.93 12.10
N MET A 91 18.96 7.66 12.11
CA MET A 91 18.51 6.62 11.19
C MET A 91 16.98 6.55 11.04
N ALA A 92 16.27 6.61 12.18
CA ALA A 92 14.81 6.62 12.21
C ALA A 92 14.20 7.83 11.47
N GLY A 93 14.86 8.99 11.49
CA GLY A 93 14.43 10.18 10.75
C GLY A 93 14.62 10.03 9.24
N LEU A 94 15.70 9.38 8.80
CA LEU A 94 15.94 9.09 7.38
C LEU A 94 14.92 8.08 6.83
N VAL A 95 14.73 6.96 7.54
CA VAL A 95 13.72 5.95 7.18
C VAL A 95 12.31 6.56 7.23
N GLY A 96 12.01 7.34 8.27
CA GLY A 96 10.73 8.03 8.42
C GLY A 96 10.42 8.97 7.27
N ALA A 97 11.41 9.71 6.75
CA ALA A 97 11.21 10.57 5.58
C ALA A 97 10.87 9.76 4.31
N LYS A 98 11.47 8.58 4.12
CA LYS A 98 11.17 7.68 2.99
C LYS A 98 9.77 7.10 3.09
N VAL A 99 9.38 6.63 4.28
CA VAL A 99 8.03 6.12 4.54
C VAL A 99 7.00 7.23 4.33
N ALA A 100 7.26 8.45 4.82
CA ALA A 100 6.38 9.60 4.61
C ALA A 100 6.26 9.94 3.11
N PHE A 101 7.36 10.00 2.38
CA PHE A 101 7.35 10.23 0.94
C PHE A 101 6.55 9.15 0.18
N ALA A 102 6.83 7.87 0.45
CA ALA A 102 6.13 6.74 -0.15
C ALA A 102 4.62 6.79 0.16
N SER A 103 4.25 7.17 1.39
CA SER A 103 2.84 7.35 1.79
C SER A 103 2.17 8.46 1.00
N ILE A 104 2.80 9.64 0.89
CA ILE A 104 2.28 10.79 0.12
C ILE A 104 2.05 10.40 -1.35
N VAL A 105 3.03 9.75 -1.97
CA VAL A 105 2.92 9.33 -3.37
C VAL A 105 1.84 8.26 -3.53
N THR A 106 1.72 7.31 -2.60
CA THR A 106 0.66 6.29 -2.64
C THR A 106 -0.72 6.94 -2.53
N THR A 107 -0.91 7.89 -1.62
CA THR A 107 -2.17 8.66 -1.51
C THR A 107 -2.47 9.41 -2.81
N ALA A 108 -1.50 10.16 -3.35
CA ALA A 108 -1.68 10.90 -4.60
C ALA A 108 -2.01 9.96 -5.77
N SER A 109 -1.39 8.78 -5.81
CA SER A 109 -1.62 7.78 -6.84
C SER A 109 -2.99 7.13 -6.71
N LEU A 110 -3.46 6.80 -5.50
CA LEU A 110 -4.83 6.32 -5.28
C LEU A 110 -5.85 7.37 -5.73
N LEU A 111 -5.67 8.64 -5.35
CA LEU A 111 -6.52 9.76 -5.78
C LEU A 111 -6.54 9.91 -7.30
N TRP A 112 -5.38 9.83 -7.95
CA TRP A 112 -5.27 9.86 -9.41
C TRP A 112 -6.07 8.73 -10.06
N ASN A 113 -5.95 7.50 -9.56
CA ASN A 113 -6.69 6.36 -10.09
C ASN A 113 -8.21 6.50 -9.90
N GLY A 114 -8.68 7.02 -8.77
CA GLY A 114 -10.11 7.29 -8.61
C GLY A 114 -10.62 8.42 -9.48
N LEU A 115 -9.81 9.45 -9.72
CA LEU A 115 -10.15 10.49 -10.68
C LEU A 115 -10.31 9.89 -12.08
N LEU A 116 -9.39 9.02 -12.52
CA LEU A 116 -9.50 8.34 -13.81
C LEU A 116 -10.74 7.45 -13.90
N LEU A 117 -11.08 6.72 -12.84
CA LEU A 117 -12.33 5.95 -12.77
C LEU A 117 -13.58 6.84 -12.81
N GLY A 118 -13.55 7.98 -12.11
CA GLY A 118 -14.63 8.97 -12.16
C GLY A 118 -14.82 9.55 -13.56
N ILE A 119 -13.73 9.83 -14.27
CA ILE A 119 -13.78 10.25 -15.68
C ILE A 119 -14.37 9.12 -16.54
N ALA A 120 -13.94 7.87 -16.35
CA ALA A 120 -14.48 6.73 -17.09
C ALA A 120 -16.00 6.57 -16.87
N PHE A 121 -16.46 6.78 -15.64
CA PHE A 121 -17.88 6.78 -15.30
C PHE A 121 -18.63 7.90 -16.00
N TYR A 122 -18.15 9.14 -15.90
CA TYR A 122 -18.78 10.31 -16.50
C TYR A 122 -18.88 10.24 -18.03
N VAL A 123 -17.85 9.72 -18.69
CA VAL A 123 -17.80 9.58 -20.16
C VAL A 123 -18.69 8.42 -20.64
N SER A 124 -18.98 7.45 -19.77
CA SER A 124 -19.92 6.36 -20.10
C SER A 124 -21.37 6.82 -20.01
N GLU A 125 -22.28 6.09 -20.67
CA GLU A 125 -23.74 6.32 -20.61
C GLU A 125 -24.30 6.28 -19.16
N GLY A 126 -23.51 5.86 -18.17
CA GLY A 126 -23.87 5.85 -16.75
C GLY A 126 -23.88 7.23 -16.06
N GLY A 127 -23.30 8.28 -16.65
CA GLY A 127 -23.14 9.61 -16.04
C GLY A 127 -24.43 10.35 -15.64
N GLY A 128 -25.60 9.86 -16.04
CA GLY A 128 -26.92 10.41 -15.66
C GLY A 128 -27.76 9.53 -14.73
N THR A 129 -27.28 8.34 -14.34
CA THR A 129 -28.11 7.34 -13.62
C THR A 129 -27.83 7.25 -12.12
N ILE A 130 -26.61 7.52 -11.67
CA ILE A 130 -26.23 7.49 -10.25
C ILE A 130 -25.84 8.91 -9.83
N PRO A 131 -26.47 9.49 -8.79
CA PRO A 131 -26.04 10.76 -8.23
C PRO A 131 -24.56 10.73 -7.84
N PHE A 132 -23.84 11.81 -8.13
CA PHE A 132 -22.40 11.92 -7.85
C PHE A 132 -22.06 11.61 -6.37
N GLU A 133 -22.91 12.05 -5.45
CA GLU A 133 -22.74 11.85 -4.00
C GLU A 133 -22.75 10.37 -3.61
N GLU A 134 -23.60 9.56 -4.27
CA GLU A 134 -23.71 8.12 -4.03
C GLU A 134 -22.50 7.34 -4.54
N GLY A 135 -21.77 7.86 -5.54
CA GLY A 135 -20.57 7.21 -6.08
C GLY A 135 -19.26 7.62 -5.39
N VAL A 136 -19.18 8.86 -4.88
CA VAL A 136 -17.92 9.40 -4.33
C VAL A 136 -17.61 8.90 -2.92
N LEU A 137 -18.60 8.87 -2.02
CA LEU A 137 -18.38 8.40 -0.65
C LEU A 137 -17.88 6.95 -0.61
N PRO A 138 -18.47 6.00 -1.36
CA PRO A 138 -17.97 4.65 -1.41
C PRO A 138 -16.55 4.58 -2.01
N LEU A 139 -16.25 5.33 -3.08
CA LEU A 139 -14.90 5.35 -3.66
C LEU A 139 -13.85 5.85 -2.66
N LEU A 140 -14.13 6.96 -1.95
CA LEU A 140 -13.24 7.50 -0.92
C LEU A 140 -13.04 6.50 0.23
N SER A 141 -14.10 5.78 0.62
CA SER A 141 -14.02 4.75 1.65
C SER A 141 -13.03 3.64 1.30
N VAL A 142 -13.10 3.15 0.05
CA VAL A 142 -12.19 2.13 -0.48
C VAL A 142 -10.77 2.68 -0.53
N MET A 143 -10.58 3.93 -0.98
CA MET A 143 -9.24 4.55 -1.00
C MET A 143 -8.60 4.66 0.37
N VAL A 144 -9.36 5.04 1.40
CA VAL A 144 -8.85 5.13 2.77
C VAL A 144 -8.47 3.74 3.29
N ALA A 145 -9.33 2.73 3.07
CA ALA A 145 -9.04 1.36 3.47
C ALA A 145 -7.77 0.82 2.78
N LEU A 146 -7.61 1.08 1.48
CA LEU A 146 -6.43 0.68 0.71
C LEU A 146 -5.18 1.45 1.15
N PHE A 147 -5.29 2.74 1.46
CA PHE A 147 -4.19 3.53 1.98
C PHE A 147 -3.71 2.96 3.32
N LEU A 148 -4.60 2.72 4.28
CA LEU A 148 -4.25 2.13 5.57
C LEU A 148 -3.59 0.75 5.40
N ARG A 149 -4.10 -0.07 4.48
CA ARG A 149 -3.49 -1.35 4.14
C ARG A 149 -2.10 -1.19 3.54
N SER A 150 -1.89 -0.20 2.68
CA SER A 150 -0.57 0.07 2.09
C SER A 150 0.46 0.44 3.16
N LEU A 151 0.07 1.18 4.21
CA LEU A 151 0.93 1.49 5.35
C LEU A 151 1.37 0.22 6.08
N PHE A 152 0.44 -0.69 6.34
CA PHE A 152 0.72 -1.98 6.97
C PHE A 152 1.66 -2.84 6.10
N VAL A 153 1.40 -2.93 4.80
CA VAL A 153 2.25 -3.65 3.84
C VAL A 153 3.65 -3.05 3.76
N MET A 154 3.79 -1.71 3.80
CA MET A 154 5.08 -1.03 3.88
C MET A 154 5.82 -1.40 5.17
N GLY A 155 5.14 -1.43 6.32
CA GLY A 155 5.72 -1.82 7.60
C GLY A 155 6.24 -3.27 7.59
N LEU A 156 5.41 -4.20 7.09
CA LEU A 156 5.80 -5.60 6.92
C LEU A 156 7.00 -5.75 5.97
N GLY A 157 6.91 -5.13 4.79
CA GLY A 157 7.97 -5.20 3.81
C GLY A 157 9.28 -4.62 4.33
N PHE A 158 9.25 -3.47 4.98
CA PHE A 158 10.43 -2.87 5.60
C PHE A 158 11.03 -3.77 6.67
N PHE A 159 10.21 -4.35 7.56
CA PHE A 159 10.68 -5.27 8.59
C PHE A 159 11.43 -6.48 7.99
N PHE A 160 10.79 -7.21 7.07
CA PHE A 160 11.42 -8.39 6.46
C PHE A 160 12.60 -8.05 5.56
N TRP A 161 12.56 -6.89 4.90
CA TRP A 161 13.71 -6.40 4.17
C TRP A 161 14.90 -6.11 5.11
N SER A 162 14.67 -5.50 6.27
CA SER A 162 15.71 -5.30 7.28
C SER A 162 16.25 -6.62 7.84
N VAL A 163 15.39 -7.60 8.10
CA VAL A 163 15.82 -8.97 8.47
C VAL A 163 16.73 -9.55 7.39
N TYR A 164 16.32 -9.45 6.12
CA TYR A 164 17.14 -9.91 4.99
C TYR A 164 18.49 -9.23 4.93
N GLN A 165 18.55 -7.90 5.08
CA GLN A 165 19.82 -7.18 5.04
C GLN A 165 20.79 -7.63 6.14
N VAL A 166 20.29 -7.82 7.37
CA VAL A 166 21.09 -8.32 8.50
C VAL A 166 21.58 -9.74 8.28
N LEU A 167 20.74 -10.63 7.76
CA LEU A 167 21.12 -12.02 7.47
C LEU A 167 22.11 -12.09 6.30
N HIS A 168 21.84 -11.34 5.24
CA HIS A 168 22.71 -11.26 4.07
C HIS A 168 24.15 -10.89 4.45
N SER A 169 24.34 -9.93 5.36
CA SER A 169 25.67 -9.51 5.79
C SER A 169 26.38 -10.50 6.72
N ARG A 170 25.67 -11.44 7.34
CA ARG A 170 26.24 -12.39 8.31
C ARG A 170 26.54 -13.76 7.70
N ILE A 171 25.64 -14.29 6.89
CA ILE A 171 25.71 -15.66 6.37
C ILE A 171 25.78 -15.73 4.84
N GLY A 172 25.89 -14.59 4.16
CA GLY A 172 25.98 -14.50 2.71
C GLY A 172 24.62 -14.37 2.00
N LYS A 173 24.66 -14.06 0.69
CA LYS A 173 23.47 -13.69 -0.10
C LYS A 173 22.43 -14.80 -0.23
N PHE A 174 22.86 -16.00 -0.61
CA PHE A 174 21.95 -17.12 -0.84
C PHE A 174 21.32 -17.61 0.47
N LEU A 175 22.13 -17.94 1.46
CA LEU A 175 21.65 -18.41 2.77
C LEU A 175 20.82 -17.34 3.49
N GLY A 176 21.22 -16.07 3.40
CA GLY A 176 20.45 -14.96 3.96
C GLY A 176 19.07 -14.82 3.32
N ALA A 177 18.96 -14.95 2.00
CA ALA A 177 17.68 -14.94 1.29
C ALA A 177 16.78 -16.11 1.72
N THR A 178 17.30 -17.34 1.73
CA THR A 178 16.55 -18.53 2.13
C THR A 178 16.07 -18.44 3.57
N ALA A 179 16.94 -18.03 4.50
CA ALA A 179 16.58 -17.87 5.91
C ALA A 179 15.49 -16.79 6.10
N SER A 180 15.59 -15.66 5.39
CA SER A 180 14.57 -14.60 5.44
C SER A 180 13.23 -15.06 4.93
N TYR A 181 13.22 -15.85 3.84
CA TYR A 181 12.02 -16.46 3.30
C TYR A 181 11.38 -17.42 4.32
N ILE A 182 12.16 -18.32 4.93
CA ILE A 182 11.67 -19.22 5.97
C ILE A 182 11.04 -18.43 7.13
N ILE A 183 11.72 -17.39 7.63
CA ILE A 183 11.21 -16.54 8.72
C ILE A 183 9.90 -15.85 8.31
N PHE A 184 9.80 -15.38 7.06
CA PHE A 184 8.56 -14.79 6.53
C PHE A 184 7.39 -15.78 6.55
N PHE A 185 7.60 -17.02 6.08
CA PHE A 185 6.56 -18.05 6.08
C PHE A 185 6.15 -18.45 7.49
N LEU A 186 7.11 -18.69 8.38
CA LEU A 186 6.83 -19.01 9.77
C LEU A 186 6.06 -17.90 10.47
N SER A 187 6.45 -16.65 10.25
CA SER A 187 5.74 -15.48 10.80
C SER A 187 4.31 -15.38 10.28
N THR A 188 4.10 -15.66 8.99
CA THR A 188 2.76 -15.67 8.37
C THR A 188 1.88 -16.76 8.97
N ILE A 189 2.42 -17.97 9.18
CA ILE A 189 1.70 -19.08 9.82
C ILE A 189 1.35 -18.75 11.28
N LEU A 190 2.30 -18.19 12.04
CA LEU A 190 2.07 -17.79 13.43
C LEU A 190 1.01 -16.70 13.53
N TRP A 191 1.11 -15.70 12.68
CA TRP A 191 0.16 -14.61 12.61
C TRP A 191 -1.25 -15.13 12.28
N GLU A 192 -1.36 -16.06 11.33
CA GLU A 192 -2.63 -16.69 10.96
C GLU A 192 -3.25 -17.46 12.15
N LYS A 193 -2.44 -18.19 12.91
CA LYS A 193 -2.90 -18.85 14.14
C LYS A 193 -3.42 -17.87 15.19
N VAL A 194 -2.74 -16.73 15.36
CA VAL A 194 -3.17 -15.65 16.28
C VAL A 194 -4.44 -14.98 15.80
N ARG A 195 -4.63 -14.87 14.47
CA ARG A 195 -5.86 -14.33 13.88
C ARG A 195 -7.04 -15.27 14.13
N VAL A 196 -6.89 -16.56 13.82
CA VAL A 196 -7.97 -17.55 13.90
C VAL A 196 -8.34 -17.90 15.34
N SER A 197 -7.45 -17.73 16.30
CA SER A 197 -7.75 -17.97 17.71
C SER A 197 -8.76 -16.99 18.31
N GLY A 198 -9.13 -15.92 17.58
CA GLY A 198 -10.12 -14.93 18.01
C GLY A 198 -9.66 -14.01 19.14
N ILE A 199 -8.40 -14.13 19.59
CA ILE A 199 -7.82 -13.31 20.67
C ILE A 199 -7.93 -11.81 20.34
N LEU A 200 -7.82 -11.46 19.06
CA LEU A 200 -7.88 -10.07 18.60
C LEU A 200 -9.28 -9.62 18.19
N ASP A 201 -10.28 -10.50 18.16
CA ASP A 201 -11.58 -10.19 17.56
C ASP A 201 -12.38 -9.21 18.42
N SER A 202 -12.35 -9.39 19.74
CA SER A 202 -12.96 -8.47 20.70
C SER A 202 -12.36 -7.06 20.61
N LEU A 203 -11.04 -6.97 20.46
CA LEU A 203 -10.32 -5.71 20.28
C LEU A 203 -10.63 -5.07 18.92
N LYS A 204 -10.71 -5.87 17.86
CA LYS A 204 -10.99 -5.38 16.50
C LYS A 204 -12.43 -4.94 16.30
N ALA A 205 -13.40 -5.58 16.95
CA ALA A 205 -14.82 -5.26 16.79
C ALA A 205 -15.23 -3.90 17.40
N PHE A 206 -14.36 -3.29 18.21
CA PHE A 206 -14.66 -2.05 18.89
C PHE A 206 -14.81 -0.86 17.92
N GLY A 207 -15.98 -0.20 17.98
CA GLY A 207 -16.26 1.07 17.29
C GLY A 207 -16.28 0.96 15.76
N PRO A 208 -17.28 0.30 15.14
CA PRO A 208 -17.44 0.29 13.70
C PRO A 208 -17.72 1.70 13.17
N VAL A 209 -16.97 2.12 12.15
CA VAL A 209 -17.15 3.41 11.49
C VAL A 209 -17.79 3.17 10.12
N LYS A 210 -19.07 3.54 10.01
CA LYS A 210 -19.84 3.49 8.76
C LYS A 210 -19.79 4.84 8.06
N TRP A 211 -19.40 4.86 6.78
CA TRP A 211 -19.39 6.08 5.95
C TRP A 211 -20.36 6.03 4.77
N THR A 212 -20.81 4.84 4.40
CA THR A 212 -21.78 4.60 3.34
C THR A 212 -22.71 3.48 3.78
N ASP A 213 -23.88 3.37 3.15
CA ASP A 213 -24.76 2.20 3.30
C ASP A 213 -24.57 1.20 2.14
N ALA A 214 -23.73 1.55 1.17
CA ALA A 214 -23.39 0.66 0.06
C ALA A 214 -22.58 -0.53 0.59
N ALA A 215 -23.20 -1.72 0.55
CA ALA A 215 -22.46 -2.96 0.62
C ALA A 215 -21.73 -3.14 -0.71
N PHE A 216 -20.41 -3.28 -0.65
CA PHE A 216 -19.70 -3.82 -1.79
C PHE A 216 -19.75 -5.37 -1.67
N PHE A 217 -19.50 -6.13 -2.73
CA PHE A 217 -19.61 -7.60 -2.70
C PHE A 217 -18.28 -8.33 -2.54
N ASN A 218 -18.12 -9.19 -1.51
CA ASN A 218 -17.51 -10.53 -1.67
C ASN A 218 -17.89 -11.46 -0.48
N GLU A 219 -18.55 -12.59 -0.77
CA GLU A 219 -18.97 -13.66 0.17
C GLU A 219 -17.81 -14.55 0.66
N SER A 220 -16.66 -13.97 1.02
CA SER A 220 -15.52 -14.76 1.48
C SER A 220 -15.14 -14.41 2.91
N ASP A 221 -15.36 -15.35 3.83
CA ASP A 221 -15.01 -15.34 5.27
C ASP A 221 -13.48 -15.29 5.55
N SER A 222 -12.67 -14.96 4.55
CA SER A 222 -11.22 -14.89 4.61
C SER A 222 -10.79 -13.46 4.97
N TYR A 223 -10.93 -13.14 6.26
CA TYR A 223 -10.64 -11.83 6.85
C TYR A 223 -9.15 -11.53 6.93
N PHE A 224 -8.43 -11.45 5.81
CA PHE A 224 -7.12 -10.81 5.85
C PHE A 224 -7.19 -9.41 5.29
N PHE A 225 -7.52 -9.19 4.02
CA PHE A 225 -7.68 -7.83 3.50
C PHE A 225 -8.45 -7.78 2.15
N MET A 226 -9.35 -8.72 1.87
CA MET A 226 -10.35 -8.63 0.78
C MET A 226 -11.78 -8.86 1.29
N GLY A 227 -11.99 -8.71 2.60
CA GLY A 227 -13.32 -8.67 3.16
C GLY A 227 -13.90 -7.32 2.82
N ILE A 228 -14.62 -7.29 1.72
CA ILE A 228 -15.46 -6.16 1.44
C ILE A 228 -16.47 -6.03 2.59
N VAL A 229 -16.64 -4.78 2.98
CA VAL A 229 -17.43 -4.26 4.06
C VAL A 229 -18.91 -4.69 3.98
N PRO A 230 -19.40 -5.53 4.90
CA PRO A 230 -20.84 -5.68 5.11
C PRO A 230 -21.38 -4.35 5.68
N GLU A 231 -22.49 -3.84 5.13
CA GLU A 231 -23.21 -2.67 5.67
C GLU A 231 -22.41 -1.35 5.73
N GLY A 232 -21.44 -1.17 4.83
CA GLY A 232 -20.66 0.07 4.67
C GLY A 232 -19.80 0.56 5.87
N VAL A 233 -19.48 -0.34 6.81
CA VAL A 233 -18.38 -0.23 7.80
C VAL A 233 -16.96 -0.22 7.17
N VAL A 234 -16.42 0.96 6.86
CA VAL A 234 -15.11 1.10 6.17
C VAL A 234 -13.95 0.54 7.00
N PHE A 235 -13.97 0.77 8.30
CA PHE A 235 -13.01 0.24 9.27
C PHE A 235 -13.59 0.29 10.68
N THR A 236 -12.98 -0.43 11.61
CA THR A 236 -13.26 -0.31 13.04
C THR A 236 -12.14 0.47 13.73
N ILE A 237 -12.48 1.26 14.75
CA ILE A 237 -11.49 1.97 15.57
C ILE A 237 -10.52 0.96 16.21
N GLY A 238 -11.07 -0.14 16.72
CA GLY A 238 -10.30 -1.25 17.28
C GLY A 238 -9.31 -1.85 16.28
N GLY A 239 -9.75 -2.09 15.05
CA GLY A 239 -8.89 -2.56 13.96
C GLY A 239 -7.77 -1.58 13.64
N LEU A 240 -8.09 -0.28 13.55
CA LEU A 240 -7.10 0.77 13.30
C LEU A 240 -6.05 0.84 14.41
N LEU A 241 -6.45 0.73 15.66
CA LEU A 241 -5.53 0.71 16.81
C LEU A 241 -4.62 -0.53 16.78
N VAL A 242 -5.19 -1.72 16.59
CA VAL A 242 -4.43 -2.98 16.58
C VAL A 242 -3.45 -3.00 15.41
N TYR A 243 -3.93 -2.77 14.17
CA TYR A 243 -3.06 -2.80 13.00
C TYR A 243 -2.10 -1.61 12.96
N GLY A 244 -2.50 -0.45 13.44
CA GLY A 244 -1.63 0.72 13.61
C GLY A 244 -0.50 0.42 14.58
N ALA A 245 -0.80 -0.15 15.74
CA ALA A 245 0.21 -0.56 16.72
C ALA A 245 1.18 -1.60 16.14
N VAL A 246 0.67 -2.64 15.46
CA VAL A 246 1.51 -3.65 14.80
C VAL A 246 2.40 -3.01 13.74
N THR A 247 1.86 -2.11 12.91
CA THR A 247 2.62 -1.38 11.88
C THR A 247 3.76 -0.58 12.51
N VAL A 248 3.48 0.14 13.59
CA VAL A 248 4.46 0.94 14.33
C VAL A 248 5.55 0.05 14.94
N VAL A 249 5.19 -1.10 15.53
CA VAL A 249 6.15 -2.10 16.04
C VAL A 249 7.02 -2.66 14.93
N LEU A 250 6.45 -2.98 13.76
CA LEU A 250 7.20 -3.47 12.59
C LEU A 250 8.22 -2.44 12.10
N PHE A 251 7.83 -1.16 12.02
CA PHE A 251 8.76 -0.08 11.65
C PHE A 251 9.86 0.12 12.69
N MET A 252 9.54 0.09 13.98
CA MET A 252 10.54 0.20 15.04
C MET A 252 11.52 -0.97 15.02
N ALA A 253 11.02 -2.21 14.98
CA ALA A 253 11.85 -3.41 14.92
C ALA A 253 12.71 -3.44 13.64
N GLY A 254 12.11 -3.09 12.49
CA GLY A 254 12.81 -2.96 11.23
C GLY A 254 13.91 -1.91 11.27
N GLY A 255 13.69 -0.78 11.94
CA GLY A 255 14.66 0.30 12.12
C GLY A 255 15.85 -0.13 12.99
N VAL A 256 15.58 -0.81 14.11
CA VAL A 256 16.62 -1.37 15.00
C VAL A 256 17.48 -2.41 14.26
N LEU A 257 16.86 -3.29 13.48
CA LEU A 257 17.59 -4.26 12.66
C LEU A 257 18.42 -3.57 11.56
N PHE A 258 17.84 -2.57 10.90
CA PHE A 258 18.51 -1.81 9.85
C PHE A 258 19.76 -1.10 10.38
N GLU A 259 19.68 -0.47 11.54
CA GLU A 259 20.83 0.18 12.18
C GLU A 259 21.97 -0.80 12.46
N LYS A 260 21.66 -2.02 12.91
CA LYS A 260 22.67 -3.07 13.10
C LYS A 260 23.38 -3.44 11.79
N LYS A 261 22.70 -3.38 10.65
CA LYS A 261 23.34 -3.64 9.35
C LYS A 261 24.27 -2.50 8.94
N VAL A 262 23.86 -1.25 9.11
CA VAL A 262 24.69 -0.10 8.68
C VAL A 262 26.03 -0.03 9.41
N ARG A 263 26.10 -0.57 10.64
CA ARG A 263 27.33 -0.67 11.43
C ARG A 263 28.24 -1.85 11.07
N LEU A 264 27.78 -2.78 10.23
CA LEU A 264 28.50 -3.99 9.78
C LEU A 264 29.02 -3.83 8.35
#